data_AF-A0A3C0JL35-F1
#
_entry.id   AF-A0A3C0JL35-F1
#
_cell.length_a   1.000
_cell.length_b   1.000
_cell.length_c   1.000
_cell.angle_alpha   90.00
_cell.angle_beta   90.00
_cell.angle_gamma   90.00
#
_symmetry.space_group_name_H-M   'P 1'
#
loop_
_entity.id
_entity.type
_entity.pdbx_description
1 polymer ?
#
loop_
_entity_poly.entity_id
_entity_poly.type
_entity_poly.pdbx_seq_one_letter_code
_entity_poly.pdbx_strand_id
1 'polypeptide(L)'
;GLISEEERYSKTVEAWTWASDQTTVLVEEDLPNYGGIAVMARSGAKGNISQIKQMAGMRGLMSNPKGKIIDLPITSSFREGLTALEYFISTHGARKGLADTALRTADSGYLTRRLIDIAQEVIILEDDCGTIDAYTMWAREEDPLHSSLQQGILGRMAAGPVVHPETGEILVDRNEQIDETIAQNIVDAGVNEVSVRSALTCESHRGLCKMCYGRLPATGLTVQEGQAVGIIAAQSIGEPGT
;
A
#
# COMPACT_ATOMS: atom_id res chain seq x y z
N GLY A 1 -1.19 20.63 -43.48
CA GLY A 1 -0.99 19.21 -43.15
C GLY A 1 0.48 18.86 -43.11
N LEU A 2 1.22 19.46 -42.17
CA LEU A 2 2.63 19.12 -41.90
C LEU A 2 2.76 18.02 -40.83
N ILE A 3 1.69 17.77 -40.08
CA ILE A 3 1.58 16.74 -39.03
C ILE A 3 0.35 15.87 -39.30
N SER A 4 0.39 14.63 -38.83
CA SER A 4 -0.76 13.72 -38.88
C SER A 4 -1.80 14.10 -37.81
N GLU A 5 -3.04 13.62 -37.97
CA GLU A 5 -4.10 13.83 -36.96
C GLU A 5 -3.75 13.19 -35.61
N GLU A 6 -3.07 12.04 -35.62
CA GLU A 6 -2.64 11.36 -34.41
C GLU A 6 -1.54 12.15 -33.68
N GLU A 7 -0.58 12.69 -34.43
CA GLU A 7 0.47 13.54 -33.88
C GLU A 7 -0.10 14.86 -33.34
N ARG A 8 -1.07 15.45 -34.05
CA ARG A 8 -1.82 16.63 -33.58
C ARG A 8 -2.52 16.33 -32.25
N TYR A 9 -3.21 15.20 -32.16
CA TYR A 9 -3.91 14.80 -30.93
C TYR A 9 -2.93 14.60 -29.77
N SER A 10 -1.84 13.85 -29.97
CA SER A 10 -0.84 13.60 -28.92
C SER A 10 -0.21 14.88 -28.40
N LYS A 11 0.23 15.77 -29.31
CA LYS A 11 0.81 17.07 -28.93
C LYS A 11 -0.19 17.98 -28.22
N THR A 12 -1.47 17.91 -28.61
CA THR A 12 -2.53 18.68 -27.94
C THR A 12 -2.72 18.21 -26.49
N VAL A 13 -2.80 16.90 -26.28
CA VAL A 13 -2.93 16.30 -24.94
C VAL A 13 -1.70 16.62 -24.08
N GLU A 14 -0.50 16.55 -24.65
CA GLU A 14 0.74 16.88 -23.96
C GLU A 14 0.78 18.35 -23.53
N ALA A 15 0.45 19.28 -24.43
CA ALA A 15 0.44 20.71 -24.12
C ALA A 15 -0.55 21.06 -23.00
N TRP A 16 -1.74 20.46 -23.02
CA TRP A 16 -2.74 20.67 -21.98
C TRP A 16 -2.40 20.01 -20.66
N THR A 17 -1.78 18.82 -20.68
CA THR A 17 -1.26 18.17 -19.48
C THR A 17 -0.19 19.05 -18.84
N TRP A 18 0.76 19.56 -19.64
CA TRP A 18 1.79 20.47 -19.15
C TRP A 18 1.20 21.73 -18.51
N ALA A 19 0.24 22.40 -19.17
CA ALA A 19 -0.43 23.58 -18.60
C ALA A 19 -1.18 23.26 -17.30
N SER A 20 -1.81 22.09 -17.23
CA SER A 20 -2.44 21.57 -16.02
C SER A 20 -1.42 21.36 -14.90
N ASP A 21 -0.24 20.82 -15.19
CA ASP A 21 0.79 20.62 -14.17
C ASP A 21 1.37 21.94 -13.66
N GLN A 22 1.57 22.93 -14.53
CA GLN A 22 1.97 24.28 -14.12
C GLN A 22 0.96 24.93 -13.17
N THR A 23 -0.35 24.75 -13.42
CA THR A 23 -1.38 25.25 -12.48
C THR A 23 -1.36 24.51 -11.15
N THR A 24 -0.96 23.24 -11.09
CA THR A 24 -0.74 22.54 -9.81
C THR A 24 0.34 23.24 -9.00
N VAL A 25 1.49 23.54 -9.62
CA VAL A 25 2.63 24.19 -8.96
C VAL A 25 2.22 25.56 -8.40
N LEU A 26 1.54 26.37 -9.21
CA LEU A 26 1.06 27.69 -8.76
C LEU A 26 0.08 27.58 -7.58
N VAL A 27 -0.82 26.59 -7.59
CA VAL A 27 -1.75 26.36 -6.48
C VAL A 27 -1.00 25.93 -5.22
N GLU A 28 0.03 25.10 -5.34
CA GLU A 28 0.86 24.68 -4.19
C GLU A 28 1.64 25.85 -3.58
N GLU A 29 2.23 26.71 -4.42
CA GLU A 29 2.98 27.89 -4.00
C GLU A 29 2.09 28.92 -3.30
N ASP A 30 0.86 29.13 -3.77
CA ASP A 30 -0.07 30.11 -3.21
C ASP A 30 -0.93 29.54 -2.06
N LEU A 31 -1.02 28.20 -1.92
CA LEU A 31 -1.77 27.53 -0.86
C LEU A 31 -1.50 28.06 0.56
N PRO A 32 -0.26 28.38 1.00
CA PRO A 32 0.02 28.86 2.34
C PRO A 32 -0.74 30.14 2.69
N ASN A 33 -1.14 30.93 1.69
CA ASN A 33 -1.87 32.17 1.86
C ASN A 33 -3.36 31.93 2.20
N TYR A 34 -3.87 30.70 2.04
CA TYR A 34 -5.28 30.34 2.29
C TYR A 34 -5.46 29.57 3.59
N GLY A 35 -5.15 30.24 4.71
CA GLY A 35 -5.26 29.78 6.11
C GLY A 35 -5.94 28.42 6.32
N GLY A 36 -7.27 28.39 6.45
CA GLY A 36 -8.01 27.18 6.81
C GLY A 36 -7.87 26.02 5.80
N ILE A 37 -7.82 26.30 4.50
CA ILE A 37 -7.64 25.27 3.46
C ILE A 37 -6.21 24.73 3.50
N ALA A 38 -5.24 25.62 3.68
CA ALA A 38 -3.83 25.26 3.83
C ALA A 38 -3.61 24.36 5.04
N VAL A 39 -4.24 24.68 6.18
CA VAL A 39 -4.16 23.89 7.40
C VAL A 39 -4.78 22.51 7.20
N MET A 40 -5.97 22.41 6.59
CA MET A 40 -6.62 21.11 6.33
C MET A 40 -5.77 20.21 5.41
N ALA A 41 -5.19 20.79 4.36
CA ALA A 41 -4.36 20.07 3.40
C ALA A 41 -3.02 19.62 4.00
N ARG A 42 -2.30 20.54 4.68
CA ARG A 42 -0.98 20.27 5.26
C ARG A 42 -1.03 19.37 6.48
N SER A 43 -2.10 19.44 7.27
CA SER A 43 -2.28 18.55 8.42
C SER A 43 -2.64 17.11 8.02
N GLY A 44 -2.96 16.86 6.75
CA GLY A 44 -3.47 15.58 6.28
C GLY A 44 -4.90 15.27 6.77
N ALA A 45 -5.56 16.22 7.45
CA ALA A 45 -6.90 16.01 7.99
C ALA A 45 -7.94 15.82 6.88
N LYS A 46 -7.88 16.65 5.82
CA LYS A 46 -8.77 16.54 4.67
C LYS A 46 -8.27 17.38 3.48
N GLY A 47 -8.38 16.80 2.29
CA GLY A 47 -8.04 17.49 1.06
C GLY A 47 -6.63 17.16 0.59
N ASN A 48 -6.51 16.74 -0.67
CA ASN A 48 -5.21 16.63 -1.34
C ASN A 48 -5.01 17.79 -2.31
N ILE A 49 -3.76 18.02 -2.72
CA ILE A 49 -3.43 19.12 -3.65
C ILE A 49 -4.21 18.98 -4.96
N SER A 50 -4.40 17.76 -5.46
CA SER A 50 -5.17 17.50 -6.68
C SER A 50 -6.64 17.95 -6.59
N GLN A 51 -7.27 17.83 -5.41
CA GLN A 51 -8.63 18.31 -5.15
C GLN A 51 -8.67 19.84 -5.04
N ILE A 52 -7.66 20.43 -4.40
CA ILE A 52 -7.53 21.88 -4.26
C ILE A 52 -7.30 22.54 -5.62
N LYS A 53 -6.47 21.92 -6.46
CA LYS A 53 -6.29 22.30 -7.87
C LYS A 53 -7.62 22.35 -8.61
N GLN A 54 -8.52 21.38 -8.44
CA GLN A 54 -9.83 21.44 -9.10
C GLN A 54 -10.73 22.59 -8.58
N MET A 55 -10.51 23.07 -7.35
CA MET A 55 -11.27 24.19 -6.79
C MET A 55 -10.78 25.54 -7.28
N ALA A 56 -9.46 25.73 -7.39
CA ALA A 56 -8.83 27.05 -7.60
C ALA A 56 -8.06 27.17 -8.92
N GLY A 57 -7.74 26.06 -9.59
CA GLY A 57 -7.06 26.02 -10.88
C GLY A 57 -7.87 25.24 -11.92
N MET A 58 -7.24 24.98 -13.08
CA MET A 58 -7.92 24.23 -14.13
C MET A 58 -8.14 22.76 -13.72
N ARG A 59 -9.31 22.22 -14.06
CA ARG A 59 -9.59 20.79 -13.84
C ARG A 59 -8.85 19.90 -14.83
N GLY A 60 -8.50 20.43 -16.00
CA GLY A 60 -7.69 19.75 -17.01
C GLY A 60 -8.50 18.83 -17.93
N LEU A 61 -7.84 17.82 -18.47
CA LEU A 61 -8.41 16.90 -19.45
C LEU A 61 -9.27 15.82 -18.78
N MET A 62 -10.31 15.39 -19.48
CA MET A 62 -11.22 14.33 -19.03
C MET A 62 -11.23 13.18 -20.04
N SER A 63 -11.44 11.96 -19.56
CA SER A 63 -11.61 10.79 -20.43
C SER A 63 -13.07 10.61 -20.81
N ASN A 64 -13.29 10.20 -22.06
CA ASN A 64 -14.59 9.71 -22.50
C ASN A 64 -14.88 8.31 -21.91
N PRO A 65 -16.11 7.76 -22.06
CA PRO A 65 -16.46 6.44 -21.55
C PRO A 65 -15.61 5.28 -22.10
N LYS A 66 -15.01 5.45 -23.28
CA LYS A 66 -14.12 4.47 -23.90
C LYS A 66 -12.67 4.58 -23.41
N GLY A 67 -12.37 5.49 -22.48
CA GLY A 67 -11.03 5.72 -21.92
C GLY A 67 -10.13 6.63 -22.76
N LYS A 68 -10.59 7.12 -23.91
CA LYS A 68 -9.83 8.09 -24.72
C LYS A 68 -9.95 9.48 -24.09
N ILE A 69 -8.84 10.19 -23.96
CA ILE A 69 -8.79 11.56 -23.47
C ILE A 69 -9.49 12.48 -24.48
N ILE A 70 -10.34 13.36 -23.99
CA ILE A 70 -10.99 14.40 -24.79
C ILE A 70 -9.97 15.54 -24.94
N ASP A 71 -9.63 15.91 -26.16
CA ASP A 71 -8.64 16.95 -26.50
C ASP A 71 -9.11 18.39 -26.22
N LEU A 72 -10.33 18.54 -25.69
CA LEU A 72 -10.89 19.78 -25.16
C LEU A 72 -10.83 19.75 -23.61
N PRO A 73 -9.95 20.54 -22.98
CA PRO A 73 -9.83 20.58 -21.51
C PRO A 73 -10.97 21.38 -20.87
N ILE A 74 -11.14 21.17 -19.57
CA ILE A 74 -11.92 22.05 -18.70
C ILE A 74 -10.95 23.07 -18.10
N THR A 75 -10.99 24.31 -18.62
CA THR A 75 -10.11 25.38 -18.16
C THR A 75 -10.64 26.03 -16.89
N SER A 76 -11.95 26.04 -16.70
CA SER A 76 -12.60 26.69 -15.56
C SER A 76 -12.46 25.87 -14.27
N SER A 77 -12.27 26.56 -13.15
CA SER A 77 -12.26 25.98 -11.81
C SER A 77 -13.66 25.89 -11.19
N PHE A 78 -13.83 25.15 -10.09
CA PHE A 78 -15.11 25.18 -9.36
C PHE A 78 -15.42 26.55 -8.74
N ARG A 79 -14.40 27.36 -8.44
CA ARG A 79 -14.57 28.73 -7.96
C ARG A 79 -15.16 29.65 -9.03
N GLU A 80 -14.72 29.50 -10.27
CA GLU A 80 -15.18 30.31 -11.41
C GLU A 80 -16.53 29.83 -11.96
N GLY A 81 -16.81 28.54 -11.81
CA GLY A 81 -18.00 27.88 -12.34
C GLY A 81 -17.74 27.26 -13.71
N LEU A 82 -18.44 26.15 -13.98
CA LEU A 82 -18.31 25.39 -15.22
C LEU A 82 -19.37 25.82 -16.22
N THR A 83 -18.98 25.95 -17.49
CA THR A 83 -19.95 26.08 -18.59
C THR A 83 -20.78 24.80 -18.75
N ALA A 84 -21.91 24.88 -19.44
CA ALA A 84 -22.77 23.72 -19.69
C ALA A 84 -22.02 22.56 -20.38
N LEU A 85 -21.11 22.88 -21.32
CA LEU A 85 -20.31 21.87 -22.02
C LEU A 85 -19.26 21.24 -21.11
N GLU A 86 -18.49 22.05 -20.35
CA GLU A 86 -17.49 21.54 -19.40
C GLU A 86 -18.14 20.68 -18.31
N TYR A 87 -19.30 21.11 -17.80
CA TYR A 87 -20.06 20.33 -16.84
C TYR A 87 -20.48 18.98 -17.44
N PHE A 88 -21.05 18.98 -18.64
CA PHE A 88 -21.44 17.75 -19.36
C PHE A 88 -20.26 16.81 -19.58
N ILE A 89 -19.10 17.32 -20.02
CA ILE A 89 -17.88 16.52 -20.21
C ILE A 89 -17.48 15.87 -18.88
N SER A 90 -17.53 16.61 -17.77
CA SER A 90 -17.16 16.10 -16.44
C SER A 90 -18.04 14.95 -15.91
N THR A 91 -19.27 14.82 -16.43
CA THR A 91 -20.19 13.74 -16.00
C THR A 91 -19.72 12.35 -16.42
N HIS A 92 -18.98 12.23 -17.53
CA HIS A 92 -18.53 10.92 -18.03
C HIS A 92 -17.56 10.25 -17.06
N GLY A 93 -16.55 11.00 -16.60
CA GLY A 93 -15.59 10.54 -15.61
C GLY A 93 -16.24 10.27 -14.26
N ALA A 94 -17.12 11.17 -13.80
CA ALA A 94 -17.82 11.01 -12.53
C ALA A 94 -18.72 9.75 -12.51
N ARG A 95 -19.52 9.54 -13.55
CA ARG A 95 -20.41 8.38 -13.64
C ARG A 95 -19.63 7.07 -13.75
N LYS A 96 -18.56 7.06 -14.55
CA LYS A 96 -17.67 5.89 -14.64
C LYS A 96 -17.03 5.58 -13.30
N GLY A 97 -16.49 6.58 -12.61
CA GLY A 97 -15.91 6.41 -11.27
C GLY A 97 -16.91 5.82 -10.27
N LEU A 98 -18.14 6.35 -10.21
CA LEU A 98 -19.19 5.82 -9.34
C LEU A 98 -19.57 4.37 -9.68
N ALA A 99 -19.69 4.06 -10.98
CA ALA A 99 -19.99 2.71 -11.43
C ALA A 99 -18.85 1.73 -11.11
N ASP A 100 -17.60 2.13 -11.38
CA ASP A 100 -16.41 1.33 -11.11
C ASP A 100 -16.24 1.07 -9.60
N THR A 101 -16.48 2.08 -8.75
CA THR A 101 -16.48 1.91 -7.29
C THR A 101 -17.56 0.93 -6.86
N ALA A 102 -18.79 1.06 -7.36
CA ALA A 102 -19.88 0.15 -7.02
C ALA A 102 -19.60 -1.32 -7.45
N LEU A 103 -18.99 -1.51 -8.63
CA LEU A 103 -18.56 -2.83 -9.10
C LEU A 103 -17.45 -3.40 -8.22
N ARG A 104 -16.41 -2.61 -7.92
CA ARG A 104 -15.28 -3.02 -7.07
C ARG A 104 -15.72 -3.41 -5.66
N THR A 105 -16.73 -2.73 -5.09
CA THR A 105 -17.29 -3.12 -3.79
C THR A 105 -17.80 -4.57 -3.79
N ALA A 106 -18.47 -4.98 -4.86
CA ALA A 106 -18.97 -6.35 -4.98
C ALA A 106 -17.83 -7.37 -5.15
N ASP A 107 -16.84 -7.05 -5.99
CA ASP A 107 -15.70 -7.93 -6.24
C ASP A 107 -14.83 -8.12 -4.99
N SER A 108 -14.57 -7.05 -4.25
CA SER A 108 -13.78 -7.09 -3.00
C SER A 108 -14.51 -7.86 -1.90
N GLY A 109 -15.83 -7.69 -1.77
CA GLY A 109 -16.64 -8.52 -0.87
C GLY A 109 -16.61 -10.00 -1.23
N TYR A 110 -16.69 -10.32 -2.53
CA TYR A 110 -16.60 -11.69 -3.02
C TYR A 110 -15.22 -12.31 -2.79
N LEU A 111 -14.14 -11.56 -3.03
CA LEU A 111 -12.76 -11.98 -2.77
C LEU A 111 -12.56 -12.29 -1.28
N THR A 112 -12.95 -11.38 -0.39
CA THR A 112 -12.84 -11.57 1.07
C THR A 112 -13.58 -12.83 1.52
N ARG A 113 -14.79 -13.05 1.00
CA ARG A 113 -15.56 -14.28 1.28
C ARG A 113 -14.79 -15.54 0.87
N ARG A 114 -14.25 -15.57 -0.35
CA ARG A 114 -13.47 -16.73 -0.84
C ARG A 114 -12.20 -16.97 -0.03
N LEU A 115 -11.52 -15.90 0.38
CA LEU A 115 -10.33 -16.01 1.25
C LEU A 115 -10.71 -16.60 2.61
N ILE A 116 -11.82 -16.16 3.21
CA ILE A 116 -12.32 -16.70 4.48
C ILE A 116 -12.71 -18.18 4.32
N ASP A 117 -13.44 -18.54 3.26
CA ASP A 117 -13.86 -19.93 3.01
C ASP A 117 -12.66 -20.89 2.93
N ILE A 118 -11.52 -20.44 2.39
CA ILE A 118 -10.28 -21.23 2.29
C ILE A 118 -9.49 -21.22 3.61
N ALA A 119 -9.42 -20.08 4.29
CA ALA A 119 -8.56 -19.88 5.45
C ALA A 119 -9.23 -20.21 6.80
N GLN A 120 -10.52 -20.56 6.83
CA GLN A 120 -11.28 -20.79 8.08
C GLN A 120 -10.69 -21.88 9.00
N GLU A 121 -9.96 -22.85 8.44
CA GLU A 121 -9.35 -23.94 9.22
C GLU A 121 -7.93 -23.62 9.72
N VAL A 122 -7.40 -22.44 9.38
CA VAL A 122 -6.06 -22.01 9.82
C VAL A 122 -6.16 -21.35 11.20
N ILE A 123 -5.97 -22.16 12.23
CA ILE A 123 -6.04 -21.79 13.65
C ILE A 123 -4.70 -22.18 14.31
N ILE A 124 -4.27 -21.45 15.34
CA ILE A 124 -3.13 -21.89 16.15
C ILE A 124 -3.55 -23.05 17.06
N LEU A 125 -2.94 -24.22 16.88
CA LEU A 125 -3.34 -25.46 17.57
C LEU A 125 -2.23 -26.11 18.40
N GLU A 126 -1.01 -25.61 18.29
CA GLU A 126 0.14 -26.13 19.03
C GLU A 126 1.16 -25.01 19.28
N ASP A 127 1.99 -25.16 20.31
CA ASP A 127 3.07 -24.21 20.60
C ASP A 127 4.20 -24.30 19.55
N ASP A 128 4.81 -25.48 19.35
CA ASP A 128 5.95 -25.66 18.43
C ASP A 128 5.84 -26.97 17.63
N CYS A 129 5.89 -26.88 16.30
CA CYS A 129 5.94 -28.03 15.40
C CYS A 129 7.31 -28.73 15.34
N GLY A 130 8.35 -28.09 15.87
CA GLY A 130 9.73 -28.60 15.86
C GLY A 130 10.46 -28.49 14.53
N THR A 131 9.84 -27.91 13.49
CA THR A 131 10.44 -27.81 12.14
C THR A 131 11.82 -27.16 12.18
N ILE A 132 12.70 -27.66 11.33
CA ILE A 132 14.04 -27.13 11.08
C ILE A 132 14.02 -26.27 9.81
N ASP A 133 12.98 -26.39 8.98
CA ASP A 133 12.84 -25.62 7.76
C ASP A 133 12.58 -24.15 8.05
N ALA A 134 13.33 -23.30 7.35
CA ALA A 134 13.31 -21.86 7.54
C ALA A 134 12.96 -21.14 6.24
N TYR A 135 12.44 -19.93 6.39
CA TYR A 135 12.31 -18.97 5.31
C TYR A 135 13.37 -17.90 5.47
N THR A 136 14.25 -17.75 4.48
CA THR A 136 15.33 -16.74 4.53
C THR A 136 14.83 -15.42 3.97
N MET A 137 14.86 -14.36 4.79
CA MET A 137 14.55 -13.00 4.39
C MET A 137 15.84 -12.27 4.03
N TRP A 138 15.81 -11.57 2.90
CA TRP A 138 16.98 -10.91 2.33
C TRP A 138 16.78 -9.40 2.41
N ALA A 139 17.84 -8.69 2.73
CA ALA A 139 17.92 -7.26 2.49
C ALA A 139 17.79 -6.97 0.99
N ARG A 140 16.97 -5.97 0.62
CA ARG A 140 16.93 -5.50 -0.77
C ARG A 140 18.20 -4.69 -1.08
N GLU A 141 18.87 -5.00 -2.19
CA GLU A 141 20.09 -4.31 -2.63
C GLU A 141 19.88 -2.79 -2.86
N GLU A 142 18.65 -2.38 -3.19
CA GLU A 142 18.30 -0.98 -3.46
C GLU A 142 17.85 -0.17 -2.23
N ASP A 143 17.90 -0.76 -1.03
CA ASP A 143 17.48 -0.12 0.23
C ASP A 143 18.71 0.16 1.12
N PRO A 144 19.33 1.35 1.03
CA PRO A 144 20.54 1.68 1.76
C PRO A 144 20.35 1.72 3.29
N LEU A 145 19.10 1.69 3.77
CA LEU A 145 18.76 1.66 5.19
C LEU A 145 18.39 0.26 5.70
N HIS A 146 18.37 -0.77 4.84
CA HIS A 146 17.88 -2.12 5.15
C HIS A 146 16.50 -2.13 5.86
N SER A 147 15.70 -1.08 5.67
CA SER A 147 14.38 -0.91 6.30
C SER A 147 13.41 -2.04 5.94
N SER A 148 13.57 -2.58 4.74
CA SER A 148 12.86 -3.75 4.23
C SER A 148 13.15 -5.03 5.01
N LEU A 149 14.40 -5.26 5.42
CA LEU A 149 14.76 -6.43 6.23
C LEU A 149 14.19 -6.28 7.64
N GLN A 150 14.36 -5.11 8.26
CA GLN A 150 13.85 -4.79 9.60
C GLN A 150 12.34 -5.04 9.70
N GLN A 151 11.56 -4.48 8.76
CA GLN A 151 10.11 -4.66 8.71
C GLN A 151 9.71 -6.12 8.42
N GLY A 152 10.51 -6.84 7.64
CA GLY A 152 10.24 -8.22 7.27
C GLY A 152 10.38 -9.20 8.44
N ILE A 153 11.42 -9.02 9.26
CA ILE A 153 11.75 -9.92 10.38
C ILE A 153 11.01 -9.58 11.68
N LEU A 154 10.54 -8.35 11.83
CA LEU A 154 9.89 -7.88 13.06
C LEU A 154 8.71 -8.77 13.45
N GLY A 155 8.72 -9.24 14.70
CA GLY A 155 7.68 -10.09 15.28
C GLY A 155 7.72 -11.55 14.83
N ARG A 156 8.70 -11.96 14.02
CA ARG A 156 8.94 -13.38 13.68
C ARG A 156 9.86 -14.05 14.68
N MET A 157 9.88 -15.38 14.65
CA MET A 157 10.82 -16.18 15.44
C MET A 157 12.04 -16.54 14.61
N ALA A 158 13.24 -16.44 15.18
CA ALA A 158 14.46 -16.86 14.50
C ALA A 158 14.48 -18.39 14.31
N ALA A 159 14.80 -18.86 13.10
CA ALA A 159 14.89 -20.30 12.81
C ALA A 159 16.22 -20.92 13.28
N GLY A 160 17.25 -20.09 13.41
CA GLY A 160 18.57 -20.44 13.92
C GLY A 160 19.26 -19.21 14.50
N PRO A 161 20.42 -19.39 15.16
CA PRO A 161 21.15 -18.28 15.77
C PRO A 161 21.65 -17.31 14.68
N VAL A 162 21.39 -16.02 14.87
CA VAL A 162 21.95 -14.96 14.01
C VAL A 162 23.16 -14.39 14.73
N VAL A 163 24.30 -14.38 14.04
CA VAL A 163 25.57 -13.94 14.59
C VAL A 163 26.01 -12.62 13.97
N HIS A 164 26.66 -11.79 14.77
CA HIS A 164 27.30 -10.57 14.29
C HIS A 164 28.49 -10.94 13.39
N PRO A 165 28.59 -10.40 12.15
CA PRO A 165 29.64 -10.77 11.20
C PRO A 165 31.06 -10.51 11.69
N GLU A 166 31.28 -9.40 12.38
CA GLU A 166 32.60 -8.99 12.88
C GLU A 166 32.97 -9.54 14.26
N THR A 167 32.06 -9.48 15.24
CA THR A 167 32.36 -9.86 16.64
C THR A 167 32.10 -11.33 16.94
N GLY A 168 31.28 -12.02 16.14
CA GLY A 168 30.84 -13.39 16.40
C GLY A 168 29.87 -13.53 17.57
N GLU A 169 29.38 -12.42 18.13
CA GLU A 169 28.36 -12.43 19.18
C GLU A 169 27.00 -12.89 18.62
N ILE A 170 26.24 -13.66 19.39
CA ILE A 170 24.89 -14.09 19.01
C ILE A 170 23.93 -12.94 19.28
N LEU A 171 23.30 -12.42 18.22
CA LEU A 171 22.34 -11.31 18.28
C LEU A 171 20.94 -11.77 18.67
N VAL A 172 20.55 -12.96 18.21
CA VAL A 172 19.29 -13.64 18.55
C VAL A 172 19.49 -15.14 18.42
N ASP A 173 18.97 -15.91 19.38
CA ASP A 173 19.08 -17.38 19.35
C ASP A 173 17.86 -18.02 18.64
N ARG A 174 17.97 -19.31 18.31
CA ARG A 174 16.84 -20.07 17.75
C ARG A 174 15.64 -19.96 18.66
N ASN A 175 14.45 -19.84 18.06
CA ASN A 175 13.16 -19.77 18.75
C ASN A 175 12.97 -18.52 19.63
N GLU A 176 13.82 -17.51 19.48
CA GLU A 176 13.63 -16.21 20.11
C GLU A 176 12.86 -15.27 19.17
N GLN A 177 11.99 -14.44 19.75
CA GLN A 177 11.19 -13.46 19.01
C GLN A 177 12.05 -12.25 18.65
N ILE A 178 11.97 -11.81 17.40
CA ILE A 178 12.68 -10.63 16.93
C ILE A 178 11.84 -9.39 17.24
N ASP A 179 12.18 -8.68 18.31
CA ASP A 179 11.58 -7.40 18.70
C ASP A 179 12.24 -6.21 17.98
N GLU A 180 11.71 -4.99 18.15
CA GLU A 180 12.21 -3.79 17.47
C GLU A 180 13.69 -3.52 17.77
N THR A 181 14.14 -3.79 19.00
CA THR A 181 15.54 -3.62 19.43
C THR A 181 16.47 -4.64 18.77
N ILE A 182 16.06 -5.91 18.75
CA ILE A 182 16.83 -7.00 18.13
C ILE A 182 16.91 -6.78 16.62
N ALA A 183 15.79 -6.40 15.98
CA ALA A 183 15.75 -6.09 14.56
C ALA A 183 16.69 -4.94 14.19
N GLN A 184 16.75 -3.89 15.02
CA GLN A 184 17.69 -2.79 14.81
C GLN A 184 19.14 -3.24 14.95
N ASN A 185 19.46 -4.03 15.99
CA ASN A 185 20.82 -4.56 16.19
C ASN A 185 21.29 -5.44 15.02
N ILE A 186 20.38 -6.24 14.44
CA ILE A 186 20.68 -7.07 13.26
C ILE A 186 21.03 -6.21 12.04
N VAL A 187 20.28 -5.12 11.83
CA VAL A 187 20.54 -4.18 10.74
C VAL A 187 21.83 -3.39 10.96
N ASP A 188 22.06 -2.89 12.18
CA ASP A 188 23.25 -2.13 12.54
C ASP A 188 24.53 -2.99 12.44
N ALA A 189 24.41 -4.30 12.69
CA ALA A 189 25.48 -5.27 12.50
C ALA A 189 25.79 -5.59 11.02
N GLY A 190 25.00 -5.06 10.07
CA GLY A 190 25.20 -5.28 8.63
C GLY A 190 24.83 -6.70 8.16
N VAL A 191 23.90 -7.37 8.84
CA VAL A 191 23.43 -8.70 8.44
C VAL A 191 22.51 -8.60 7.22
N ASN A 192 22.88 -9.28 6.14
CA ASN A 192 22.14 -9.21 4.86
C ASN A 192 21.00 -10.23 4.73
N GLU A 193 21.07 -11.34 5.47
CA GLU A 193 20.06 -12.39 5.43
C GLU A 193 19.75 -12.93 6.83
N VAL A 194 18.47 -13.20 7.06
CA VAL A 194 17.98 -13.75 8.34
C VAL A 194 17.04 -14.90 8.06
N SER A 195 17.33 -16.06 8.63
CA SER A 195 16.46 -17.23 8.55
C SER A 195 15.42 -17.18 9.67
N VAL A 196 14.15 -17.05 9.30
CA VAL A 196 13.01 -16.96 10.22
C VAL A 196 12.08 -18.15 10.06
N ARG A 197 11.37 -18.49 11.12
CA ARG A 197 10.27 -19.45 11.03
C ARG A 197 9.10 -18.82 10.28
N SER A 198 8.37 -19.63 9.50
CA SER A 198 7.29 -19.16 8.65
C SER A 198 6.12 -20.13 8.66
N ALA A 199 4.92 -19.60 8.48
CA ALA A 199 3.71 -20.39 8.25
C ALA A 199 3.83 -21.30 7.01
N LEU A 200 4.67 -20.94 6.03
CA LEU A 200 4.90 -21.73 4.82
C LEU A 200 5.70 -23.02 5.07
N THR A 201 6.55 -23.04 6.10
CA THR A 201 7.42 -24.17 6.46
C THR A 201 6.94 -24.89 7.72
N CYS A 202 5.72 -24.59 8.19
CA CYS A 202 5.17 -25.19 9.39
C CYS A 202 4.74 -26.65 9.11
N GLU A 203 5.22 -27.57 9.94
CA GLU A 203 4.91 -29.01 9.85
C GLU A 203 3.73 -29.45 10.75
N SER A 204 2.95 -28.49 11.29
CA SER A 204 1.76 -28.83 12.09
C SER A 204 0.74 -29.59 11.23
N HIS A 205 0.20 -30.69 11.77
CA HIS A 205 -0.76 -31.54 11.04
C HIS A 205 -2.09 -30.82 10.77
N ARG A 206 -2.51 -29.90 11.65
CA ARG A 206 -3.72 -29.06 11.46
C ARG A 206 -3.41 -27.66 11.95
N GLY A 207 -3.78 -26.66 11.15
CA GLY A 207 -3.58 -25.26 11.53
C GLY A 207 -2.11 -24.86 11.47
N LEU A 208 -1.65 -24.08 12.44
CA LEU A 208 -0.27 -23.61 12.55
C LEU A 208 0.21 -23.68 13.99
N CYS A 209 1.53 -23.76 14.17
CA CYS A 209 2.13 -23.59 15.48
C CYS A 209 2.40 -22.11 15.81
N LYS A 210 2.43 -21.79 17.10
CA LYS A 210 2.73 -20.45 17.61
C LYS A 210 4.11 -19.95 17.15
N MET A 211 5.12 -20.81 17.15
CA MET A 211 6.49 -20.44 16.76
C MET A 211 6.64 -20.11 15.26
N CYS A 212 5.88 -20.76 14.38
CA CYS A 212 5.93 -20.47 12.94
C CYS A 212 5.08 -19.25 12.55
N TYR A 213 4.07 -18.89 13.35
CA TYR A 213 3.28 -17.69 13.14
C TYR A 213 3.97 -16.45 13.71
N GLY A 214 4.42 -16.51 14.97
CA GLY A 214 5.07 -15.40 15.68
C GLY A 214 4.09 -14.45 16.36
N ARG A 215 4.33 -13.15 16.19
CA ARG A 215 3.62 -12.05 16.85
C ARG A 215 2.34 -11.68 16.09
N LEU A 216 1.26 -11.41 16.83
CA LEU A 216 0.04 -10.83 16.28
C LEU A 216 0.22 -9.34 16.04
N PRO A 217 -0.01 -8.83 14.81
CA PRO A 217 0.08 -7.40 14.53
C PRO A 217 -0.90 -6.55 15.35
N ALA A 218 -2.07 -7.09 15.70
CA ALA A 218 -3.13 -6.34 16.38
C ALA A 218 -2.84 -6.07 17.88
N THR A 219 -2.19 -7.01 18.57
CA THR A 219 -1.91 -6.89 20.01
C THR A 219 -0.44 -6.62 20.31
N GLY A 220 0.44 -6.91 19.35
CA GLY A 220 1.88 -6.86 19.58
C GLY A 220 2.36 -7.94 20.56
N LEU A 221 1.57 -8.98 20.81
CA LEU A 221 1.96 -10.12 21.64
C LEU A 221 2.14 -11.37 20.77
N THR A 222 2.91 -12.35 21.23
CA THR A 222 2.98 -13.66 20.60
C THR A 222 1.59 -14.29 20.55
N VAL A 223 1.26 -14.95 19.43
CA VAL A 223 -0.06 -15.55 19.25
C VAL A 223 -0.38 -16.61 20.32
N GLN A 224 -1.65 -16.76 20.67
CA GLN A 224 -2.11 -17.77 21.62
C GLN A 224 -2.80 -18.93 20.89
N GLU A 225 -2.81 -20.09 21.53
CA GLU A 225 -3.56 -21.24 21.06
C GLU A 225 -5.06 -20.93 20.98
N GLY A 226 -5.73 -21.46 19.96
CA GLY A 226 -7.13 -21.22 19.66
C GLY A 226 -7.41 -19.98 18.80
N GLN A 227 -6.40 -19.19 18.44
CA GLN A 227 -6.60 -17.99 17.65
C GLN A 227 -6.81 -18.29 16.15
N ALA A 228 -7.91 -17.78 15.59
CA ALA A 228 -8.29 -17.95 14.19
C ALA A 228 -7.51 -17.02 13.24
N VAL A 229 -6.21 -17.25 13.13
CA VAL A 229 -5.29 -16.40 12.33
C VAL A 229 -5.62 -16.39 10.84
N GLY A 230 -6.22 -17.44 10.30
CA GLY A 230 -6.67 -17.49 8.91
C GLY A 230 -7.76 -16.47 8.58
N ILE A 231 -8.75 -16.31 9.47
CA ILE A 231 -9.81 -15.32 9.29
C ILE A 231 -9.23 -13.90 9.35
N ILE A 232 -8.33 -13.66 10.31
CA ILE A 232 -7.65 -12.36 10.45
C ILE A 232 -6.87 -12.05 9.16
N ALA A 233 -6.07 -13.00 8.66
CA ALA A 233 -5.31 -12.81 7.44
C ALA A 233 -6.21 -12.57 6.21
N ALA A 234 -7.29 -13.33 6.06
CA ALA A 234 -8.24 -13.16 4.96
C ALA A 234 -8.90 -11.77 4.97
N GLN A 235 -9.29 -11.29 6.15
CA GLN A 235 -9.85 -9.95 6.32
C GLN A 235 -8.82 -8.86 6.03
N SER A 236 -7.59 -8.99 6.55
CA SER A 236 -6.52 -8.02 6.31
C SER A 236 -6.14 -7.90 4.83
N ILE A 237 -6.28 -8.97 4.04
CA ILE A 237 -6.04 -8.93 2.59
C ILE A 237 -7.27 -8.39 1.84
N GLY A 238 -8.47 -8.74 2.29
CA GLY A 238 -9.72 -8.42 1.62
C GLY A 238 -10.20 -6.99 1.81
N GLU A 239 -10.00 -6.41 3.00
CA GLU A 239 -10.46 -5.06 3.37
C GLU A 239 -9.85 -3.96 2.48
N PRO A 240 -8.53 -3.94 2.17
CA PRO A 240 -7.96 -2.93 1.28
C PRO A 240 -8.44 -3.00 -0.17
N GLY A 241 -9.18 -4.05 -0.55
CA GLY A 241 -9.73 -4.18 -1.89
C GLY A 241 -10.87 -3.21 -2.19
N THR A 242 -11.53 -2.65 -1.17
CA THR A 242 -12.64 -1.68 -1.33
C THR A 242 -12.14 -0.26 -1.51
#